data_AF-A0A2H5ZJX8-F1
#
_entry.id   AF-A0A2H5ZJX8-F1
#
_cell.length_a   1.000
_cell.length_b   1.000
_cell.length_c   1.000
_cell.angle_alpha   90.00
_cell.angle_beta   90.00
_cell.angle_gamma   90.00
#
_symmetry.space_group_name_H-M   'P 1'
#
loop_
_entity.id
_entity.type
_entity.pdbx_description
1 polymer ?
#
loop_
_entity_poly.entity_id
_entity_poly.type
_entity_poly.pdbx_seq_one_letter_code
_entity_poly.pdbx_strand_id
1 'polypeptide(L)'
;MGRGPLQPVEPKRRALAAEELLMLAVLEQAVADLDHPCPAIRADADAYIFSYDPDYSIFSFDSVCRYFNLSPSAVRQALKNRPRRPLRGKGPRSYRRAA
;
A
#
# COMPACT_ATOMS: atom_id res chain seq x y z
N MET A 1 11.93 -2.94 44.36
CA MET A 1 11.31 -2.12 43.29
C MET A 1 10.74 -3.07 42.24
N GLY A 2 9.45 -3.39 42.32
CA GLY A 2 8.81 -4.36 41.42
C GLY A 2 8.40 -3.68 40.10
N ARG A 3 8.95 -4.17 38.98
CA ARG A 3 8.47 -3.84 37.64
C ARG A 3 7.09 -4.48 37.46
N GLY A 4 6.05 -3.65 37.33
CA GLY A 4 4.70 -4.11 37.03
C GLY A 4 4.62 -4.79 35.65
N PRO A 5 3.66 -5.69 35.43
CA PRO A 5 3.51 -6.36 34.14
C PRO A 5 3.10 -5.34 33.07
N LEU A 6 3.83 -5.32 31.96
CA LEU A 6 3.45 -4.57 30.75
C LEU A 6 2.14 -5.18 30.24
N GLN A 7 1.04 -4.43 30.36
CA GLN A 7 -0.25 -4.88 29.83
C GLN A 7 -0.16 -5.00 28.31
N PRO A 8 -0.70 -6.08 27.71
CA PRO A 8 -0.86 -6.15 26.26
C PRO A 8 -1.80 -5.02 25.83
N VAL A 9 -1.27 -4.04 25.11
CA VAL A 9 -2.10 -3.00 24.49
C VAL A 9 -2.83 -3.70 23.35
N GLU A 10 -4.04 -4.20 23.62
CA GLU A 10 -4.88 -4.73 22.56
C GLU A 10 -5.10 -3.62 21.53
N PRO A 11 -4.78 -3.83 20.23
CA PRO A 11 -4.99 -2.82 19.22
C PRO A 11 -6.50 -2.60 19.08
N LYS A 12 -6.98 -1.53 19.71
CA LYS A 12 -8.37 -1.09 19.63
C LYS A 12 -8.65 -0.83 18.16
N ARG A 13 -9.41 -1.72 17.51
CA ARG A 13 -9.87 -1.58 16.12
C ARG A 13 -10.77 -0.36 16.03
N ARG A 14 -10.18 0.82 15.85
CA ARG A 14 -10.91 2.03 15.50
C ARG A 14 -11.35 1.89 14.05
N ALA A 15 -12.61 2.25 13.78
CA ALA A 15 -13.06 2.43 12.41
C ALA A 15 -12.24 3.58 11.80
N LEU A 16 -11.68 3.32 10.62
CA LEU A 16 -10.93 4.32 9.88
C LEU A 16 -11.90 5.39 9.34
N ALA A 17 -11.52 6.65 9.44
CA ALA A 17 -12.17 7.76 8.76
C ALA A 17 -12.08 7.58 7.23
N ALA A 18 -12.97 8.24 6.49
CA ALA A 18 -13.00 8.15 5.03
C ALA A 18 -11.65 8.54 4.39
N GLU A 19 -10.96 9.53 4.96
CA GLU A 19 -9.64 9.97 4.52
C GLU A 19 -8.57 8.89 4.72
N GLU A 20 -8.57 8.22 5.89
CA GLU A 20 -7.64 7.12 6.19
C GLU A 20 -7.84 5.94 5.24
N LEU A 21 -9.10 5.60 4.95
CA LEU A 21 -9.44 4.57 3.97
C LEU A 21 -8.94 4.94 2.57
N LEU A 22 -9.04 6.21 2.19
CA LEU A 22 -8.55 6.68 0.90
C LEU A 22 -7.01 6.62 0.83
N MET A 23 -6.30 7.05 1.88
CA MET A 23 -4.85 6.93 1.97
C MET A 23 -4.38 5.48 1.85
N LEU A 24 -5.06 4.57 2.56
CA LEU A 24 -4.77 3.14 2.48
C LEU A 24 -5.02 2.60 1.08
N ALA A 25 -6.15 2.94 0.47
CA ALA A 25 -6.51 2.49 -0.88
C ALA A 25 -5.51 2.99 -1.94
N VAL A 26 -5.05 4.23 -1.85
CA VAL A 26 -4.00 4.79 -2.73
C VAL A 26 -2.71 3.98 -2.60
N LEU A 27 -2.28 3.69 -1.37
CA LEU A 27 -1.07 2.91 -1.13
C LEU A 27 -1.21 1.46 -1.63
N GLU A 28 -2.33 0.80 -1.35
CA GLU A 28 -2.60 -0.57 -1.80
C GLU A 28 -2.63 -0.66 -3.33
N GLN A 29 -3.26 0.32 -3.98
CA GLN A 29 -3.32 0.40 -5.44
C GLN A 29 -1.92 0.59 -6.04
N ALA A 30 -1.13 1.53 -5.53
CA ALA A 30 0.24 1.74 -6.00
C ALA A 30 1.11 0.47 -5.85
N VAL A 31 0.97 -0.25 -4.73
CA VAL A 31 1.67 -1.52 -4.48
C VAL A 31 1.21 -2.64 -5.42
N ALA A 32 -0.05 -2.64 -5.84
CA ALA A 32 -0.56 -3.56 -6.86
C ALA A 32 -0.03 -3.20 -8.26
N ASP A 33 0.05 -1.90 -8.57
CA ASP A 33 0.41 -1.38 -9.88
C ASP A 33 1.90 -1.59 -10.23
N LEU A 34 2.77 -1.80 -9.23
CA LEU A 34 4.16 -2.24 -9.45
C LEU A 34 4.29 -3.56 -10.24
N ASP A 35 3.30 -4.44 -10.13
CA ASP A 35 3.23 -5.71 -10.86
C ASP A 35 2.30 -5.63 -12.10
N HIS A 36 1.80 -4.45 -12.46
CA HIS A 36 0.87 -4.29 -13.57
C HIS A 36 1.54 -4.63 -14.92
N PRO A 37 0.85 -5.31 -15.86
CA PRO A 37 1.41 -5.66 -17.16
C PRO A 37 1.67 -4.44 -18.06
N CYS A 38 0.90 -3.37 -17.90
CA CYS A 38 1.10 -2.11 -18.64
C CYS A 38 2.31 -1.33 -18.09
N PRO A 39 3.33 -1.02 -18.91
CA PRO A 39 4.52 -0.30 -18.47
C PRO A 39 4.24 1.12 -17.95
N ALA A 40 3.26 1.82 -18.52
CA ALA A 40 2.91 3.19 -18.11
C ALA A 40 2.37 3.23 -16.67
N ILE A 41 1.45 2.31 -16.34
CA ILE A 41 0.89 2.18 -14.98
C ILE A 41 1.98 1.82 -13.96
N ARG A 42 2.89 0.90 -14.34
CA ARG A 42 4.01 0.54 -13.48
C ARG A 42 4.97 1.71 -13.26
N ALA A 43 5.27 2.49 -14.29
CA ALA A 43 6.14 3.66 -14.18
C ALA A 43 5.53 4.74 -13.28
N ASP A 44 4.22 4.93 -13.35
CA ASP A 44 3.49 5.86 -12.49
C ASP A 44 3.53 5.41 -11.01
N ALA A 45 3.29 4.13 -10.74
CA ALA A 45 3.42 3.56 -9.40
C ALA A 45 4.85 3.61 -8.87
N ASP A 46 5.84 3.35 -9.72
CA ASP A 46 7.26 3.47 -9.37
C ASP A 46 7.61 4.93 -9.02
N ALA A 47 7.11 5.89 -9.80
CA ALA A 47 7.30 7.30 -9.53
C ALA A 47 6.66 7.71 -8.19
N TYR A 48 5.43 7.27 -7.91
CA TYR A 48 4.77 7.55 -6.64
C TYR A 48 5.55 7.05 -5.41
N ILE A 49 6.11 5.83 -5.49
CA ILE A 49 6.75 5.15 -4.35
C ILE A 49 8.23 5.54 -4.21
N PHE A 50 8.94 5.73 -5.33
CA PHE A 50 10.39 5.87 -5.35
C PHE A 50 10.86 7.24 -5.81
N SER A 51 10.13 7.92 -6.69
CA SER A 51 10.48 9.27 -7.13
C SER A 51 10.00 10.29 -6.11
N TYR A 52 10.98 11.04 -5.60
CA TYR A 52 10.85 11.85 -4.40
C TYR A 52 10.21 13.20 -4.74
N ASP A 53 9.02 13.48 -4.19
CA ASP A 53 8.51 14.85 -4.07
C ASP A 53 7.68 15.00 -2.77
N PRO A 54 8.33 15.35 -1.63
CA PRO A 54 7.68 15.41 -0.32
C PRO A 54 6.70 16.58 -0.20
N ASP A 55 6.73 17.54 -1.12
CA ASP A 55 6.12 18.86 -0.94
C ASP A 55 4.70 19.00 -1.50
N TYR A 56 4.13 17.99 -2.16
CA TYR A 56 2.96 18.23 -3.03
C TYR A 56 1.59 17.69 -2.59
N SER A 57 1.45 16.79 -1.59
CA SER A 57 0.10 16.29 -1.22
C SER A 57 0.02 15.52 0.11
N ILE A 58 -1.17 15.56 0.73
CA ILE A 58 -1.57 14.64 1.82
C ILE A 58 -1.57 13.16 1.39
N PHE A 59 -1.68 12.90 0.08
CA PHE A 59 -1.62 11.56 -0.50
C PHE A 59 -0.23 11.17 -0.98
N SER A 60 0.80 11.98 -0.75
CA SER A 60 2.18 11.58 -1.08
C SER A 60 2.57 10.33 -0.30
N PHE A 61 3.46 9.52 -0.86
CA PHE A 61 3.90 8.27 -0.23
C PHE A 61 4.46 8.49 1.18
N ASP A 62 5.26 9.55 1.36
CA ASP A 62 5.84 9.91 2.65
C ASP A 62 4.77 10.40 3.65
N SER A 63 3.78 11.18 3.20
CA SER A 63 2.64 11.59 4.04
C SER A 63 1.82 10.39 4.52
N VAL A 64 1.51 9.46 3.62
CA VAL A 64 0.77 8.23 3.94
C VAL A 64 1.56 7.34 4.89
N CYS A 65 2.86 7.16 4.64
CA CYS A 65 3.73 6.41 5.56
C CYS A 65 3.76 7.05 6.95
N ARG A 66 3.92 8.38 7.02
CA ARG A 66 3.91 9.11 8.29
C ARG A 66 2.59 8.98 9.03
N TYR A 67 1.46 9.04 8.32
CA TYR A 67 0.13 8.87 8.89
C TYR A 67 -0.04 7.51 9.57
N PHE A 68 0.38 6.44 8.88
CA PHE A 68 0.30 5.07 9.40
C PHE A 68 1.50 4.65 10.27
N ASN A 69 2.38 5.59 10.64
CA ASN A 69 3.56 5.33 11.45
C ASN A 69 4.50 4.27 10.82
N LEU A 70 4.56 4.24 9.49
CA LEU A 70 5.44 3.39 8.69
C LEU A 70 6.72 4.15 8.35
N SER A 71 7.85 3.43 8.32
CA SER A 71 9.11 3.98 7.81
C SER A 71 9.11 3.94 6.27
N PRO A 72 9.17 5.08 5.57
CA PRO A 72 9.19 5.12 4.11
C PRO A 72 10.33 4.30 3.51
N SER A 73 11.52 4.36 4.11
CA SER A 73 12.70 3.60 3.69
C SER A 73 12.52 2.10 3.86
N ALA A 74 11.93 1.65 4.98
CA ALA A 74 11.63 0.24 5.22
C ALA A 74 10.61 -0.31 4.22
N VAL A 75 9.55 0.46 3.91
CA VAL A 75 8.54 0.07 2.92
C VAL A 75 9.16 -0.03 1.53
N ARG A 76 9.94 0.99 1.12
CA ARG A 76 10.66 0.97 -0.18
C ARG A 76 11.61 -0.23 -0.27
N GLN A 77 12.34 -0.55 0.80
CA GLN A 77 13.23 -1.71 0.83
C GLN A 77 12.46 -3.03 0.71
N ALA A 78 11.34 -3.17 1.42
CA ALA A 78 10.47 -4.34 1.34
C ALA A 78 9.91 -4.52 -0.08
N LEU A 79 9.51 -3.43 -0.74
CA LEU A 79 8.99 -3.46 -2.10
C LEU A 79 10.07 -3.77 -3.14
N LYS A 80 11.30 -3.29 -2.96
CA LYS A 80 12.44 -3.65 -3.83
C LYS A 80 12.81 -5.13 -3.75
N ASN A 81 12.74 -5.71 -2.54
CA ASN A 81 13.09 -7.11 -2.29
C ASN A 81 11.91 -8.06 -2.52
N ARG A 82 10.72 -7.54 -2.84
CA ARG A 82 9.52 -8.34 -3.06
C ARG A 82 9.71 -9.20 -4.30
N PRO A 83 9.49 -10.53 -4.21
CA PRO A 83 9.41 -11.35 -5.41
C PRO A 83 8.22 -10.90 -6.23
N ARG A 84 8.43 -10.59 -7.51
CA ARG A 84 7.35 -10.22 -8.43
C ARG A 84 6.33 -11.34 -8.40
N ARG A 85 5.08 -11.02 -8.06
CA ARG A 85 4.05 -12.05 -8.10
C ARG A 85 3.88 -12.46 -9.56
N PRO A 86 4.00 -13.75 -9.91
CA PRO A 86 3.57 -14.19 -11.22
C PRO A 86 2.11 -13.76 -11.34
N LEU A 87 1.78 -13.03 -12.41
CA LEU A 87 0.42 -12.63 -12.74
C LEU A 87 -0.41 -13.91 -12.79
N ARG A 88 -1.07 -14.25 -11.68
CA ARG A 88 -1.98 -15.39 -11.61
C ARG A 88 -3.11 -14.98 -12.53
N GLY A 89 -3.09 -15.52 -13.75
CA GLY A 89 -4.01 -15.14 -14.82
C GLY A 89 -5.41 -15.08 -14.24
N LYS A 90 -5.99 -13.88 -14.20
CA LYS A 90 -7.44 -13.72 -14.14
C LYS A 90 -7.92 -14.44 -15.41
N GLY A 91 -8.31 -15.70 -15.26
CA GLY A 91 -8.90 -16.48 -16.34
C GLY A 91 -10.03 -15.68 -16.97
N PRO A 92 -10.28 -15.86 -18.28
CA PRO A 92 -11.29 -15.09 -18.98
C PRO A 92 -12.60 -15.21 -18.23
N ARG A 93 -13.18 -14.05 -17.89
CA ARG A 93 -14.47 -13.94 -17.22
C ARG A 93 -15.52 -14.47 -18.21
N SER A 94 -15.79 -15.77 -18.18
CA SER A 94 -16.81 -16.40 -19.02
C SER A 94 -18.15 -15.77 -18.69
N TYR A 95 -18.63 -14.87 -19.56
CA TYR A 95 -20.02 -14.47 -19.58
C TYR A 95 -20.81 -15.68 -20.09
N ARG A 96 -21.56 -16.34 -19.19
CA ARG A 96 -22.59 -17.29 -19.63
C ARG A 96 -23.67 -16.47 -20.34
N ARG A 97 -23.76 -16.59 -21.67
CA ARG A 97 -24.96 -16.21 -22.41
C ARG A 97 -26.08 -17.15 -21.96
N ALA A 98 -27.14 -16.58 -21.39
CA ALA A 98 -28.42 -17.28 -21.24
C ALA A 98 -29.00 -17.46 -22.65
N ALA A 99 -29.40 -18.71 -22.94
CA ALA A 99 -30.18 -19.07 -24.12
C ALA A 99 -31.68 -18.87 -23.83
#